data_AF-A0A0K1U4W9-F1
#
_entry.id   AF-A0A0K1U4W9-F1
#
_cell.length_a   1.000
_cell.length_b   1.000
_cell.length_c   1.000
_cell.angle_alpha   90.00
_cell.angle_beta   90.00
_cell.angle_gamma   90.00
#
_symmetry.space_group_name_H-M   'P 1'
#
loop_
_entity.id
_entity.type
_entity.pdbx_description
1 polymer ?
#
loop_
_entity_poly.entity_id
_entity_poly.type
_entity_poly.pdbx_seq_one_letter_code
_entity_poly.pdbx_strand_id
1 'polypeptide(L)' 'MLIKPIISVILCTYNNQDSLRETLKQLVKQEVKDAGDFEILIIDNNSSDETEATVAEYKRSCDLNIRYIFEKKTRPI' A
#
# COMPACT_ATOMS: atom_id res chain seq x y z
N MET A 1 -6.84 -1.57 -23.15
CA MET A 1 -7.14 -2.78 -22.35
C MET A 1 -6.76 -2.45 -20.93
N LEU A 2 -7.63 -2.65 -19.93
CA LEU A 2 -7.21 -2.53 -18.53
C LEU A 2 -6.26 -3.69 -18.26
N ILE A 3 -5.01 -3.41 -17.89
CA ILE A 3 -4.10 -4.45 -17.43
C ILE A 3 -4.61 -4.89 -16.06
N LYS A 4 -5.08 -6.13 -15.97
CA LYS A 4 -5.55 -6.72 -14.73
C LYS A 4 -4.34 -7.38 -14.05
N PRO A 5 -4.02 -7.03 -12.79
CA PRO A 5 -2.91 -7.67 -12.11
C PRO A 5 -3.20 -9.16 -11.93
N ILE A 6 -2.14 -9.95 -11.97
CA ILE A 6 -2.17 -11.39 -11.65
C ILE A 6 -2.32 -11.55 -10.13
N ILE A 7 -1.66 -10.69 -9.35
CA ILE A 7 -1.66 -10.70 -7.89
C ILE A 7 -1.99 -9.30 -7.35
N SER A 8 -2.96 -9.25 -6.44
CA SER A 8 -3.25 -8.06 -5.63
C SER A 8 -2.94 -8.36 -4.17
N VAL A 9 -1.98 -7.63 -3.59
CA VAL A 9 -1.68 -7.67 -2.16
C VAL A 9 -2.44 -6.56 -1.46
N ILE A 10 -3.40 -6.91 -0.61
CA ILE A 10 -4.23 -5.95 0.12
C ILE A 10 -3.73 -5.88 1.57
N LEU A 11 -3.35 -4.68 2.00
CA LEU A 11 -2.86 -4.39 3.35
C LEU A 11 -3.81 -3.39 4.02
N CYS A 12 -4.63 -3.88 4.95
CA CYS A 12 -5.44 -3.02 5.81
C CYS A 12 -4.60 -2.57 7.01
N THR A 13 -4.60 -1.27 7.33
CA THR A 13 -3.76 -0.70 8.37
C THR A 13 -4.49 0.37 9.18
N TYR A 14 -4.06 0.56 10.43
CA TYR A 14 -4.49 1.65 11.32
C TYR A 14 -3.39 1.90 12.36
N ASN A 15 -2.83 3.11 12.39
CA ASN A 15 -1.77 3.53 13.30
C ASN A 15 -0.62 2.50 13.42
N ASN A 16 -0.12 2.03 12.27
CA ASN A 16 0.85 0.94 12.20
C ASN A 16 1.98 1.22 11.19
N GLN A 17 2.42 2.47 11.12
CA GLN A 17 3.44 2.94 10.17
C GLN A 17 4.72 2.07 10.16
N ASP A 18 5.19 1.60 11.33
CA ASP A 18 6.49 0.94 11.46
C ASP A 18 6.46 -0.48 10.87
N SER A 19 5.43 -1.25 11.20
CA SER A 19 5.23 -2.57 10.59
C SER A 19 4.92 -2.46 9.10
N LEU A 20 4.18 -1.41 8.72
CA LEU A 20 3.88 -1.16 7.32
C LEU A 20 5.15 -0.86 6.52
N ARG A 21 6.05 -0.05 7.07
CA ARG A 21 7.34 0.28 6.47
C ARG A 21 8.18 -0.96 6.23
N GLU A 22 8.33 -1.84 7.23
CA GLU A 22 9.09 -3.08 7.05
C GLU A 22 8.41 -4.02 6.04
N THR A 23 7.09 -4.07 6.01
CA THR A 23 6.34 -4.85 5.01
C THR A 23 6.60 -4.33 3.59
N LEU A 24 6.43 -3.02 3.37
CA LEU A 24 6.65 -2.38 2.07
C LEU A 24 8.10 -2.56 1.60
N LYS A 25 9.08 -2.42 2.50
CA LYS A 25 10.50 -2.67 2.22
C LYS A 25 10.80 -4.07 1.69
N GLN A 26 10.01 -5.08 2.05
CA GLN A 26 10.15 -6.44 1.50
C GLN A 26 9.34 -6.62 0.21
N LEU A 27 8.14 -6.04 0.13
CA LEU A 27 7.28 -6.14 -1.05
C LEU A 27 7.89 -5.46 -2.27
N VAL A 28 8.58 -4.33 -2.10
CA VAL A 28 9.26 -3.63 -3.22
C VAL A 28 10.47 -4.38 -3.78
N LYS A 29 10.92 -5.45 -3.11
CA LYS A 29 12.05 -6.29 -3.56
C LYS A 29 11.60 -7.55 -4.29
N GLN A 30 10.30 -7.78 -4.46
CA GLN A 30 9.81 -8.96 -5.15
C GLN A 30 10.17 -8.92 -6.63
N GLU A 31 10.60 -10.05 -7.17
CA GLU A 31 10.84 -10.20 -8.60
C GLU A 31 9.50 -10.41 -9.30
N VAL A 32 9.08 -9.43 -10.10
CA VAL A 32 7.90 -9.50 -10.95
C VAL A 32 8.31 -9.33 -12.39
N LYS A 33 7.69 -10.11 -13.30
CA LYS A 33 8.03 -10.07 -14.72
C LYS A 33 7.66 -8.72 -15.34
N ASP A 34 6.45 -8.26 -15.06
CA ASP A 34 5.93 -6.97 -15.48
C ASP A 34 5.34 -6.25 -14.26
N ALA A 35 5.63 -4.95 -14.09
CA ALA A 35 5.12 -4.17 -12.94
C ALA A 35 3.58 -4.11 -12.90
N GLY A 36 2.92 -4.32 -14.05
CA GLY A 36 1.46 -4.40 -14.15
C GLY A 36 0.84 -5.72 -13.66
N ASP A 37 1.65 -6.77 -13.45
CA ASP A 37 1.18 -8.06 -12.95
C ASP A 37 0.91 -8.06 -11.45
N PHE A 38 1.40 -7.02 -10.74
CA PHE A 38 1.39 -6.95 -9.29
C PHE A 38 0.91 -5.58 -8.82
N GLU A 39 -0.10 -5.57 -7.93
CA GLU A 39 -0.52 -4.34 -7.25
C GLU A 39 -0.49 -4.50 -5.73
N ILE A 40 -0.21 -3.39 -5.04
CA ILE A 40 -0.32 -3.27 -3.60
C ILE A 40 -1.43 -2.27 -3.31
N LEU A 41 -2.48 -2.70 -2.62
CA LEU A 41 -3.56 -1.85 -2.13
C LEU A 41 -3.39 -1.64 -0.63
N ILE A 42 -3.13 -0.40 -0.22
CA ILE A 42 -3.07 0.00 1.18
C ILE A 42 -4.42 0.61 1.54
N ILE A 43 -5.13 -0.02 2.48
CA ILE A 43 -6.40 0.47 3.01
C ILE A 43 -6.11 1.07 4.39
N ASP A 44 -5.99 2.39 4.47
CA ASP A 44 -5.79 3.09 5.74
C ASP A 44 -7.12 3.44 6.39
N ASN A 45 -7.39 2.88 7.57
CA ASN A 45 -8.60 3.12 8.35
C ASN A 45 -8.48 4.39 9.21
N ASN A 46 -8.20 5.53 8.57
CA ASN A 46 -8.11 6.84 9.20
C ASN A 46 -7.01 6.91 10.27
N SER A 47 -5.78 6.52 9.91
CA SER A 47 -4.63 6.65 10.79
C SER A 47 -4.32 8.12 11.13
N SER A 48 -3.70 8.32 12.29
CA SER A 48 -3.23 9.61 12.79
C SER A 48 -1.71 9.67 12.93
N ASP A 49 -1.00 8.60 12.55
CA ASP A 49 0.46 8.51 12.49
C ASP A 49 0.98 8.76 11.06
N GLU A 50 2.26 8.51 10.80
CA GLU A 50 2.92 8.70 9.50
C GLU A 50 2.62 7.57 8.49
N THR A 51 1.49 6.88 8.64
CA THR A 51 1.07 5.82 7.70
C THR A 51 0.97 6.35 6.26
N GLU A 52 0.31 7.48 6.04
CA GLU A 52 0.19 8.09 4.71
C GLU A 52 1.55 8.48 4.14
N ALA A 53 2.38 9.14 4.95
CA ALA A 53 3.72 9.58 4.55
C ALA A 53 4.62 8.38 4.19
N THR A 54 4.54 7.30 4.96
CA THR A 54 5.25 6.04 4.69
C THR A 54 4.82 5.46 3.34
N VAL A 55 3.53 5.38 3.04
CA VAL A 55 3.07 4.88 1.74
C VAL A 55 3.52 5.79 0.59
N ALA A 56 3.45 7.11 0.79
CA ALA A 56 3.88 8.08 -0.22
C ALA A 56 5.37 8.01 -0.53
N GLU A 57 6.21 7.68 0.45
CA GLU A 57 7.64 7.42 0.28
C GLU A 57 7.88 6.24 -0.68
N TYR A 58 7.24 5.10 -0.44
CA TYR A 58 7.40 3.91 -1.28
C TYR A 58 6.81 4.06 -2.68
N LYS A 59 5.70 4.80 -2.81
CA LYS A 59 5.13 5.16 -4.12
C LYS A 59 6.08 5.96 -5.01
N ARG A 60 7.00 6.72 -4.43
CA ARG A 60 7.98 7.53 -5.18
C ARG A 60 9.29 6.79 -5.45
N SER A 61 9.58 5.72 -4.70
CA SER A 61 10.89 5.04 -4.72
C SER A 61 10.90 3.72 -5.49
N CYS A 62 9.76 3.26 -6.03
CA CYS A 62 9.68 2.04 -6.83
C CYS A 62 8.64 2.14 -7.96
N ASP A 63 8.79 1.27 -8.97
CA ASP A 63 7.90 1.19 -10.13
C ASP A 63 6.68 0.29 -9.89
N LEU A 64 6.53 -0.29 -8.69
CA LEU A 64 5.37 -1.12 -8.36
C LEU A 64 4.09 -0.29 -8.28
N ASN A 65 2.98 -0.88 -8.71
CA ASN A 65 1.66 -0.25 -8.62
C ASN A 65 1.16 -0.26 -7.16
N ILE A 66 1.52 0.77 -6.40
CA ILE A 66 1.07 0.98 -5.02
C ILE A 66 -0.07 2.01 -5.00
N ARG A 67 -1.24 1.60 -4.50
CA ARG A 67 -2.44 2.43 -4.36
C ARG A 67 -2.77 2.59 -2.90
N TYR A 68 -3.06 3.83 -2.52
CA TYR A 68 -3.45 4.21 -1.17
C TYR A 68 -4.93 4.57 -1.17
N ILE A 69 -5.69 3.98 -0.26
CA ILE A 69 -7.12 4.20 -0.08
C ILE A 69 -7.33 4.60 1.38
N PHE A 70 -7.76 5.83 1.58
CA PHE A 70 -8.07 6.36 2.90
C PHE A 70 -9.56 6.16 3.21
N GLU A 71 -9.84 5.33 4.21
CA GLU A 71 -11.18 5.08 4.72
C GLU A 71 -11.47 5.99 5.90
N LYS A 72 -12.35 6.98 5.71
CA LYS A 72 -12.78 7.88 6.78
C LYS A 72 -13.52 7.09 7.86
N LYS A 73 -13.32 7.42 9.15
CA LYS A 73 -14.18 6.90 10.23
C LYS A 73 -15.62 7.33 9.97
N THR A 74 -16.51 6.37 9.74
CA THR A 74 -17.93 6.62 9.44
C THR A 74 -18.85 6.43 10.65
N ARG A 75 -18.35 5.99 11.80
CA ARG A 75 -19.14 5.85 13.04
C ARG A 75 -18.40 6.45 14.24
N PRO A 76 -19.02 7.38 14.99
CA PRO A 76 -18.59 7.69 16.34
C PRO A 76 -18.92 6.50 17.23
N ILE A 77 -17.92 5.94 17.91
CA ILE A 77 -18.11 5.10 19.09
C ILE A 77 -18.07 6.03 20.29
#